data_AF-D5XEK8-F1
#
_entry.id   AF-D5XEK8-F1
#
_cell.length_a   1.000
_cell.length_b   1.000
_cell.length_c   1.000
_cell.angle_alpha   90.00
_cell.angle_beta   90.00
_cell.angle_gamma   90.00
#
_symmetry.space_group_name_H-M   'P 1'
#
loop_
_entity.id
_entity.type
_entity.pdbx_description
1 polymer ?
#
loop_
_entity_poly.entity_id
_entity_poly.type
_entity_poly.pdbx_seq_one_letter_code
_entity_poly.pdbx_strand_id
1 'polypeptide(L)' 'MEVRCMMCGKKESIGKDHVEYNKLSKNPKAVYICTLCMARTYHEAKEGQKPNKPM' A
#
# COMPACT_ATOMS: atom_id res chain seq x y z
N MET A 1 7.72 -5.45 14.04
CA MET A 1 6.32 -5.97 14.01
C MET A 1 6.13 -6.67 12.68
N GLU A 2 5.73 -7.93 12.67
CA GLU A 2 5.35 -8.62 11.43
C GLU A 2 3.94 -8.19 11.04
N VAL A 3 3.75 -7.74 9.80
CA VAL A 3 2.43 -7.41 9.25
C VAL A 3 2.23 -8.05 7.89
N ARG A 4 0.97 -8.17 7.49
CA ARG A 4 0.56 -8.79 6.24
C ARG A 4 -0.08 -7.75 5.33
N CYS A 5 0.40 -7.66 4.09
CA CYS A 5 -0.23 -6.82 3.07
C CYS A 5 -1.62 -7.34 2.73
N MET A 6 -2.62 -6.46 2.74
CA MET A 6 -4.02 -6.84 2.43
C MET A 6 -4.22 -7.19 0.95
N MET A 7 -3.39 -6.62 0.06
CA MET A 7 -3.54 -6.78 -1.40
C MET A 7 -2.93 -8.08 -1.92
N CYS A 8 -1.69 -8.39 -1.54
CA CYS A 8 -0.96 -9.56 -2.03
C CYS A 8 -0.70 -10.62 -0.96
N GLY A 9 -1.02 -10.35 0.30
CA GLY A 9 -0.81 -11.28 1.41
C GLY A 9 0.65 -11.42 1.86
N LYS A 10 1.60 -10.67 1.28
CA LYS A 10 3.02 -10.69 1.65
C LYS A 10 3.20 -10.31 3.12
N LYS A 11 4.06 -11.05 3.82
CA LYS A 11 4.45 -10.76 5.21
C LYS A 11 5.73 -9.95 5.23
N GLU A 12 5.73 -8.84 5.94
CA GLU A 12 6.89 -7.93 6.05
C GLU A 12 7.11 -7.50 7.50
N SER A 13 8.37 -7.41 7.88
CA SER A 13 8.81 -6.97 9.20
C SER A 13 8.99 -5.46 9.20
N ILE A 14 8.04 -4.76 9.83
CA ILE A 14 8.06 -3.31 9.94
C ILE A 14 8.74 -2.89 11.24
N GLY A 15 9.76 -2.02 11.13
CA GLY A 15 10.45 -1.37 12.24
C GLY A 15 9.85 0.00 12.60
N LYS A 16 10.29 0.59 13.72
CA LYS A 16 9.81 1.90 14.22
C LYS A 16 10.01 3.06 13.25
N ASP A 17 10.97 2.92 12.34
CA ASP A 17 11.33 3.92 11.33
C ASP A 17 10.33 3.98 10.16
N HIS A 18 9.53 2.93 9.98
CA HIS A 18 8.59 2.87 8.86
C HIS A 18 7.38 3.78 9.10
N VAL A 19 6.97 4.52 8.07
CA VAL A 19 5.85 5.48 8.13
C VAL A 19 4.56 4.85 8.68
N GLU A 20 4.26 3.61 8.30
CA GLU A 20 3.05 2.92 8.72
C GLU A 20 3.15 2.28 10.11
N TYR A 21 4.34 2.23 10.72
CA TYR A 21 4.54 1.63 12.04
C TYR A 21 3.67 2.29 13.09
N ASN A 22 3.64 3.63 13.12
CA ASN A 22 2.86 4.37 14.12
C ASN A 22 1.35 4.12 13.94
N LYS A 23 0.90 3.96 12.69
CA LYS A 23 -0.51 3.70 12.35
C LYS A 23 -0.93 2.28 12.76
N LEU A 24 -0.10 1.29 12.45
CA LEU A 24 -0.31 -0.12 12.79
C LEU A 24 -0.14 -0.40 14.29
N SER A 25 0.79 0.32 14.94
CA SER A 25 1.01 0.22 16.39
C SER A 25 -0.14 0.81 17.20
N LYS A 26 -0.79 1.86 16.72
CA LYS A 26 -1.99 2.43 17.37
C LYS A 26 -3.24 1.61 17.09
N ASN A 27 -3.37 1.10 15.86
CA ASN A 27 -4.53 0.34 15.40
C ASN A 27 -4.08 -0.99 14.78
N PRO A 28 -4.11 -2.11 15.52
CA PRO A 28 -3.68 -3.41 15.00
C PRO A 28 -4.58 -3.96 13.89
N LYS A 29 -5.78 -3.39 13.70
CA LYS A 29 -6.70 -3.68 12.59
C LYS A 29 -6.49 -2.75 11.38
N ALA A 30 -5.50 -1.85 11.42
CA ALA A 30 -5.23 -0.96 10.30
C ALA A 30 -4.79 -1.76 9.07
N VAL A 31 -5.27 -1.34 7.91
CA VAL A 31 -4.90 -1.94 6.63
C VAL A 31 -3.45 -1.56 6.33
N TYR A 32 -2.63 -2.57 6.05
CA TYR A 32 -1.28 -2.42 5.53
C TYR A 32 -1.24 -2.78 4.04
N ILE A 33 -0.58 -1.94 3.25
CA ILE A 33 -0.36 -2.18 1.82
C ILE A 33 1.14 -2.08 1.57
N CYS A 34 1.76 -3.15 1.06
CA CYS A 34 3.18 -3.13 0.76
C CYS A 34 3.50 -2.15 -0.37
N THR A 35 4.74 -1.67 -0.39
CA THR A 35 5.22 -0.67 -1.36
C THR A 35 4.97 -1.07 -2.80
N LEU A 36 5.11 -2.36 -3.13
CA LEU A 36 4.85 -2.89 -4.47
C LEU A 36 3.38 -2.77 -4.88
N CYS A 37 2.45 -3.19 -4.01
CA CYS A 37 1.03 -3.07 -4.28
C CYS A 37 0.60 -1.61 -4.36
N MET A 38 1.17 -0.75 -3.51
CA MET A 38 0.89 0.68 -3.53
C MET A 38 1.36 1.33 -4.83
N ALA A 39 2.57 1.01 -5.29
CA ALA A 39 3.09 1.48 -6.58
C ALA A 39 2.25 0.99 -7.76
N ARG A 40 1.81 -0.28 -7.73
CA ARG A 40 0.93 -0.84 -8.75
C ARG A 40 -0.41 -0.11 -8.83
N THR A 41 -1.10 0.05 -7.70
CA THR A 41 -2.38 0.75 -7.64
C THR A 41 -2.24 2.20 -8.10
N TYR A 42 -1.14 2.87 -7.74
CA TYR A 42 -0.86 4.23 -8.20
C TYR A 42 -0.68 4.29 -9.73
N HIS A 43 0.05 3.34 -10.31
CA HIS A 43 0.21 3.25 -11.75
C HIS A 43 -1.13 3.00 -12.46
N GLU A 44 -1.90 2.01 -12.00
CA GLU A 44 -3.22 1.68 -12.55
C GLU A 44 -4.19 2.88 -12.49
N ALA A 45 -4.22 3.60 -11.37
CA ALA A 45 -5.04 4.81 -11.21
C ALA A 45 -4.63 5.91 -12.19
N LYS A 46 -3.32 6.11 -12.39
CA LYS A 46 -2.78 7.12 -13.31
C LYS A 46 -3.10 6.77 -14.77
N GLU A 47 -2.99 5.51 -15.16
CA GLU A 47 -3.35 5.05 -16.50
C GLU A 47 -4.85 5.21 -16.77
N GLY A 48 -5.71 4.85 -15.81
CA GLY A 48 -7.16 4.99 -15.94
C GLY A 48 -7.66 6.44 -15.96
N GLN A 49 -6.88 7.38 -15.43
CA GLN A 49 -7.18 8.81 -15.48
C GLN A 49 -6.68 9.50 -16.76
N LYS A 50 -5.98 8.79 -17.66
CA LYS A 50 -5.56 9.40 -18.92
C LYS A 50 -6.82 9.82 -19.69
N PRO A 51 -6.94 11.10 -20.09
CA PRO A 51 -8.07 11.54 -20.89
C PRO A 51 -8.07 10.73 -22.19
N ASN A 52 -9.22 10.15 -22.55
CA ASN A 52 -9.41 9.57 -23.88
C ASN A 52 -9.07 10.67 -24.88
N LYS A 53 -8.03 10.46 -25.70
CA LYS A 53 -7.73 11.40 -26.77
C LYS A 53 -8.99 11.51 -27.63
N PRO A 54 -9.51 12.73 -27.86
CA PRO A 54 -10.55 12.90 -28.86
C PRO A 54 -9.99 12.40 -30.20
N MET A 55 -10.79 11.58 -30.88
CA MET A 55 -10.46 10.99 -32.18
C MET A 55 -10.27 12.05 -33.24
#